data_AF-A0A931U7U3-F1
#
_entry.id   AF-A0A931U7U3-F1
#
_cell.length_a   1.000
_cell.length_b   1.000
_cell.length_c   1.000
_cell.angle_alpha   90.00
_cell.angle_beta   90.00
_cell.angle_gamma   90.00
#
_symmetry.space_group_name_H-M   'P 1'
#
loop_
_entity.id
_entity.type
_entity.pdbx_description
1 polymer ?
#
loop_
_entity_poly.entity_id
_entity_poly.type
_entity_poly.pdbx_seq_one_letter_code
_entity_poly.pdbx_strand_id
1 'polypeptide(L)'
;MIQANEVQPTRLRIRHEIAEFPLIIEQNPNTWWRSTAKMLIGFRHRLEAEPDFEVREYFNEYIGQSLDILRRVINLIDIPEEKIIRLAERMIMDLSMEMASWFEQENLPTETHFLPLSELVKSKPDRLRIEERKINSVACLILQVKHPANDSWQEIPLPTNHRIWHKGGPARTILEIVANAPLSMQQNEFPWHDFDVVIAGHDGETNAAIAIGVDPDGIEHMGEENLNFERYCHGRDTQQNQVCLGAEGLYYSQPALMSAITGHVNIVGEYVANKAIYGIDRMTIHGIGLAKQRGLMRLVKAVTEGKALSFDYLPLNSNFDMGVYVLFLAKRWSANEKLPKRLQKMYYLLQQMGQVREGENDIFQVLERAHLENPFFDFDSEVRFPIDVVRWKSRKIVKQIDREFAWKFGFPTVLDVQRDPGDDIPSRISLDGFNPSPDETDFIEKWKIFINRSRSRTAKQKRIDTTPYDRIFGENLDDLILLEE
;
A
#
# COMPACT_ATOMS: atom_id res chain seq x y z
N MET A 1 19.96 18.32 -20.72
CA MET A 1 19.49 18.80 -19.41
C MET A 1 18.64 20.02 -19.63
N ILE A 2 17.33 19.88 -19.56
CA ILE A 2 16.39 20.99 -19.58
C ILE A 2 16.41 21.61 -18.17
N GLN A 3 16.43 22.94 -18.05
CA GLN A 3 16.39 23.55 -16.72
C GLN A 3 15.01 23.35 -16.11
N ALA A 4 14.92 22.92 -14.83
CA ALA A 4 13.65 22.62 -14.15
C ALA A 4 12.62 23.78 -14.23
N ASN A 5 13.09 25.03 -14.34
CA ASN A 5 12.24 26.21 -14.49
C ASN A 5 11.53 26.31 -15.85
N GLU A 6 12.06 25.68 -16.91
CA GLU A 6 11.48 25.71 -18.26
C GLU A 6 10.36 24.67 -18.43
N VAL A 7 10.39 23.56 -17.67
CA VAL A 7 9.42 22.44 -17.79
C VAL A 7 8.26 22.55 -16.79
N GLN A 8 8.34 23.43 -15.79
CA GLN A 8 7.28 23.63 -14.80
C GLN A 8 5.91 24.02 -15.42
N PRO A 9 5.82 24.93 -16.41
CA PRO A 9 4.57 25.21 -17.11
C PRO A 9 4.04 23.98 -17.86
N THR A 10 4.94 23.18 -18.45
CA THR A 10 4.61 21.94 -19.15
C THR A 10 4.03 20.90 -18.19
N ARG A 11 4.63 20.70 -17.01
CA ARG A 11 4.09 19.79 -15.97
C ARG A 11 2.70 20.22 -15.51
N LEU A 12 2.49 21.52 -15.27
CA LEU A 12 1.16 22.04 -14.88
C LEU A 12 0.12 21.80 -15.97
N ARG A 13 0.45 22.06 -17.23
CA ARG A 13 -0.42 21.75 -18.38
C ARG A 13 -0.76 20.27 -18.43
N ILE A 14 0.23 19.39 -18.36
CA ILE A 14 0.06 17.94 -18.36
C ILE A 14 -0.88 17.52 -17.23
N ARG A 15 -0.67 17.99 -16.00
CA ARG A 15 -1.55 17.69 -14.85
C ARG A 15 -3.01 18.03 -15.12
N HIS A 16 -3.29 19.17 -15.74
CA HIS A 16 -4.66 19.53 -16.14
C HIS A 16 -5.24 18.56 -17.16
N GLU A 17 -4.45 18.10 -18.12
CA GLU A 17 -4.92 17.15 -19.15
C GLU A 17 -5.19 15.75 -18.56
N ILE A 18 -4.27 15.23 -17.73
CA ILE A 18 -4.44 13.89 -17.14
C ILE A 18 -5.51 13.85 -16.04
N ALA A 19 -5.85 14.99 -15.42
CA ALA A 19 -6.95 15.10 -14.45
C ALA A 19 -8.34 14.85 -15.07
N GLU A 20 -8.47 14.84 -16.40
CA GLU A 20 -9.71 14.49 -17.09
C GLU A 20 -10.04 12.99 -16.95
N PHE A 21 -9.05 12.11 -16.85
CA PHE A 21 -9.28 10.66 -16.83
C PHE A 21 -10.13 10.21 -15.64
N PRO A 22 -9.86 10.60 -14.38
CA PRO A 22 -10.72 10.24 -13.25
C PRO A 22 -12.15 10.74 -13.42
N LEU A 23 -12.37 11.90 -14.05
CA LEU A 23 -13.72 12.42 -14.31
C LEU A 23 -14.50 11.55 -15.28
N ILE A 24 -13.82 10.98 -16.27
CA ILE A 24 -14.43 9.99 -17.18
C ILE A 24 -14.87 8.76 -16.39
N ILE A 25 -14.04 8.27 -15.47
CA ILE A 25 -14.32 7.07 -14.66
C ILE A 25 -15.44 7.30 -13.62
N GLU A 26 -15.69 8.55 -13.20
CA GLU A 26 -16.85 8.89 -12.36
C GLU A 26 -18.20 8.77 -13.12
N GLN A 27 -18.17 8.82 -14.46
CA GLN A 27 -19.37 8.70 -15.31
C GLN A 27 -19.83 7.24 -15.50
N ASN A 28 -20.84 7.04 -16.35
CA ASN A 28 -21.39 5.72 -16.66
C ASN A 28 -20.32 4.78 -17.29
N PRO A 29 -20.13 3.55 -16.76
CA PRO A 29 -19.14 2.59 -17.26
C PRO A 29 -19.18 2.32 -18.77
N ASN A 30 -20.36 2.34 -19.38
CA ASN A 30 -20.52 2.10 -20.81
C ASN A 30 -19.88 3.19 -21.70
N THR A 31 -19.53 4.34 -21.12
CA THR A 31 -18.93 5.47 -21.84
C THR A 31 -17.41 5.55 -21.66
N TRP A 32 -16.84 4.86 -20.66
CA TRP A 32 -15.44 5.01 -20.27
C TRP A 32 -14.48 4.86 -21.46
N TRP A 33 -14.59 3.77 -22.22
CA TRP A 33 -13.66 3.49 -23.33
C TRP A 33 -13.66 4.56 -24.42
N ARG A 34 -14.85 4.99 -24.84
CA ARG A 34 -14.98 5.99 -25.90
C ARG A 34 -14.50 7.36 -25.41
N SER A 35 -14.81 7.72 -24.17
CA SER A 35 -14.38 8.98 -23.57
C SER A 35 -12.87 9.01 -23.34
N THR A 36 -12.28 7.93 -22.79
CA THR A 36 -10.82 7.82 -22.62
C THR A 36 -10.07 7.86 -23.95
N ALA A 37 -10.57 7.17 -24.98
CA ALA A 37 -9.98 7.23 -26.31
C ALA A 37 -10.01 8.66 -26.90
N LYS A 38 -11.12 9.39 -26.74
CA LYS A 38 -11.22 10.79 -27.16
C LYS A 38 -10.23 11.69 -26.40
N MET A 39 -10.13 11.51 -25.08
CA MET A 39 -9.18 12.24 -24.24
C MET A 39 -7.74 12.01 -24.73
N LEU A 40 -7.34 10.75 -24.94
CA LEU A 40 -5.99 10.40 -25.41
C LEU A 40 -5.68 10.94 -26.81
N ILE A 41 -6.62 10.87 -27.75
CA ILE A 41 -6.44 11.44 -29.10
C ILE A 41 -6.31 12.97 -29.03
N GLY A 42 -7.14 13.62 -28.20
CA GLY A 42 -7.06 15.06 -27.97
C GLY A 42 -5.73 15.47 -27.34
N PHE A 43 -5.26 14.71 -26.35
CA PHE A 43 -3.96 14.92 -25.71
C PHE A 43 -2.82 14.76 -26.72
N ARG A 44 -2.83 13.70 -27.53
CA ARG A 44 -1.85 13.48 -28.60
C ARG A 44 -1.77 14.65 -29.58
N HIS A 45 -2.90 15.17 -30.05
CA HIS A 45 -2.90 16.31 -30.96
C HIS A 45 -2.34 17.58 -30.30
N ARG A 46 -2.63 17.82 -29.01
CA ARG A 46 -2.04 18.95 -28.27
C ARG A 46 -0.54 18.77 -28.01
N LEU A 47 -0.05 17.54 -27.87
CA LEU A 47 1.38 17.25 -27.76
C LEU A 47 2.14 17.61 -29.04
N GLU A 48 1.51 17.65 -30.22
CA GLU A 48 2.18 18.10 -31.45
C GLU A 48 2.68 19.56 -31.34
N ALA A 49 2.03 20.38 -30.52
CA ALA A 49 2.41 21.76 -30.23
C ALA A 49 3.39 21.91 -29.06
N GLU A 50 3.73 20.83 -28.34
CA GLU A 50 4.73 20.87 -27.27
C GLU A 50 6.11 21.13 -27.89
N PRO A 51 6.83 22.22 -27.53
CA PRO A 51 8.13 22.51 -28.13
C PRO A 51 9.18 21.44 -27.83
N ASP A 52 9.12 20.82 -26.65
CA ASP A 52 10.11 19.83 -26.21
C ASP A 52 9.90 18.46 -26.88
N PHE A 53 10.90 18.03 -27.66
CA PHE A 53 10.85 16.75 -28.35
C PHE A 53 10.87 15.54 -27.41
N GLU A 54 11.63 15.59 -26.31
CA GLU A 54 11.73 14.47 -25.37
C GLU A 54 10.41 14.28 -24.62
N VAL A 55 9.73 15.39 -24.26
CA VAL A 55 8.38 15.34 -23.67
C VAL A 55 7.37 14.73 -24.65
N ARG A 56 7.42 15.12 -25.93
CA ARG A 56 6.54 14.54 -26.97
C ARG A 56 6.73 13.03 -27.12
N GLU A 57 7.97 12.58 -27.27
CA GLU A 57 8.28 11.16 -27.44
C GLU A 57 7.83 10.35 -26.23
N TYR A 58 8.13 10.83 -25.01
CA TYR A 58 7.74 10.19 -23.76
C TYR A 58 6.23 9.90 -23.70
N PHE A 59 5.38 10.88 -24.00
CA PHE A 59 3.93 10.65 -23.97
C PHE A 59 3.39 9.91 -25.20
N ASN A 60 3.99 10.10 -26.39
CA ASN A 60 3.55 9.43 -27.61
C ASN A 60 3.62 7.90 -27.48
N GLU A 61 4.66 7.39 -26.83
CA GLU A 61 4.82 5.96 -26.58
C GLU A 61 3.68 5.42 -25.69
N TYR A 62 3.43 6.03 -24.52
CA TYR A 62 2.36 5.61 -23.62
C TYR A 62 0.95 5.80 -24.18
N ILE A 63 0.71 6.87 -24.93
CA ILE A 63 -0.58 7.07 -25.60
C ILE A 63 -0.78 5.98 -26.66
N GLY A 64 0.27 5.62 -27.41
CA GLY A 64 0.23 4.51 -28.37
C GLY A 64 -0.20 3.20 -27.72
N GLN A 65 0.50 2.82 -26.65
CA GLN A 65 0.20 1.61 -25.86
C GLN A 65 -1.24 1.64 -25.29
N SER A 66 -1.62 2.75 -24.67
CA SER A 66 -2.97 2.93 -24.10
C SER A 66 -4.07 2.78 -25.16
N LEU A 67 -3.87 3.34 -26.35
CA LEU A 67 -4.81 3.21 -27.46
C LEU A 67 -4.87 1.78 -28.00
N ASP A 68 -3.75 1.05 -28.02
CA ASP A 68 -3.74 -0.36 -28.42
C ASP A 68 -4.46 -1.26 -27.43
N ILE A 69 -4.31 -1.02 -26.12
CA ILE A 69 -5.09 -1.70 -25.08
C ILE A 69 -6.59 -1.38 -25.27
N LEU A 70 -6.96 -0.10 -25.46
CA LEU A 70 -8.36 0.31 -25.67
C LEU A 70 -8.97 -0.30 -26.94
N ARG A 71 -8.22 -0.41 -28.04
CA ARG A 71 -8.71 -1.02 -29.29
C ARG A 71 -9.12 -2.48 -29.11
N ARG A 72 -8.47 -3.22 -28.20
CA ARG A 72 -8.80 -4.63 -27.91
C ARG A 72 -10.15 -4.78 -27.20
N VAL A 73 -10.66 -3.72 -26.56
CA VAL A 73 -11.92 -3.73 -25.80
C VAL A 73 -13.04 -2.86 -26.39
N ILE A 74 -12.74 -1.90 -27.27
CA ILE A 74 -13.74 -0.92 -27.76
C ILE A 74 -14.89 -1.53 -28.59
N ASN A 75 -14.68 -2.74 -29.13
CA ASN A 75 -15.67 -3.48 -29.92
C ASN A 75 -16.57 -4.39 -29.09
N LEU A 76 -16.37 -4.43 -27.78
CA LEU A 76 -17.22 -5.21 -26.89
C LEU A 76 -18.52 -4.41 -26.63
N ILE A 77 -19.57 -4.76 -27.39
CA ILE A 77 -20.92 -4.19 -27.28
C ILE A 77 -21.74 -5.10 -26.34
N ASP A 78 -22.65 -4.53 -25.55
CA ASP A 78 -23.56 -5.26 -24.64
C ASP A 78 -22.88 -6.13 -23.57
N ILE A 79 -21.78 -5.64 -23.01
CA ILE A 79 -21.15 -6.32 -21.87
C ILE A 79 -21.87 -5.94 -20.56
N PRO A 80 -22.17 -6.91 -19.66
CA PRO A 80 -22.55 -6.60 -18.29
C PRO A 80 -21.58 -5.64 -17.60
N GLU A 81 -22.10 -4.68 -16.84
CA GLU A 81 -21.33 -3.64 -16.14
C GLU A 81 -20.19 -4.22 -15.29
N GLU A 82 -20.44 -5.32 -14.59
CA GLU A 82 -19.45 -6.00 -13.75
C GLU A 82 -18.20 -6.44 -14.55
N LYS A 83 -18.38 -6.87 -15.80
CA LYS A 83 -17.25 -7.21 -16.69
C LYS A 83 -16.53 -5.96 -17.17
N ILE A 84 -17.24 -4.85 -17.42
CA ILE A 84 -16.62 -3.56 -17.76
C ILE A 84 -15.73 -3.09 -16.61
N ILE A 85 -16.22 -3.17 -15.37
CA ILE A 85 -15.47 -2.78 -14.16
C ILE A 85 -14.20 -3.63 -14.01
N ARG A 86 -14.30 -4.96 -14.10
CA ARG A 86 -13.13 -5.85 -14.03
C ARG A 86 -12.10 -5.58 -15.13
N LEU A 87 -12.58 -5.35 -16.36
CA LEU A 87 -11.70 -4.99 -17.48
C LEU A 87 -10.99 -3.64 -17.22
N ALA A 88 -11.69 -2.65 -16.68
CA ALA A 88 -11.12 -1.34 -16.35
C ALA A 88 -10.06 -1.43 -15.26
N GLU A 89 -10.33 -2.18 -14.21
CA GLU A 89 -9.33 -2.44 -13.17
C GLU A 89 -8.05 -3.04 -13.78
N ARG A 90 -8.20 -4.10 -14.58
CA ARG A 90 -7.07 -4.77 -15.23
C ARG A 90 -6.29 -3.83 -16.14
N MET A 91 -6.98 -3.09 -17.01
CA MET A 91 -6.33 -2.16 -17.93
C MET A 91 -5.54 -1.06 -17.21
N ILE A 92 -6.08 -0.52 -16.10
CA ILE A 92 -5.34 0.48 -15.30
C ILE A 92 -4.09 -0.16 -14.70
N MET A 93 -4.16 -1.40 -14.21
CA MET A 93 -2.99 -2.10 -13.67
C MET A 93 -1.96 -2.43 -14.76
N ASP A 94 -2.39 -2.93 -15.92
CA ASP A 94 -1.53 -3.26 -17.04
C ASP A 94 -0.77 -2.01 -17.52
N LEU A 95 -1.47 -0.89 -17.70
CA LEU A 95 -0.85 0.39 -18.07
C LEU A 95 0.13 0.88 -16.98
N SER A 96 -0.28 0.80 -15.71
CA SER A 96 0.60 1.17 -14.59
C SER A 96 1.91 0.38 -14.59
N MET A 97 1.83 -0.93 -14.80
CA MET A 97 2.99 -1.81 -14.82
C MET A 97 3.90 -1.53 -16.02
N GLU A 98 3.31 -1.34 -17.20
CA GLU A 98 4.06 -1.02 -18.41
C GLU A 98 4.82 0.30 -18.25
N MET A 99 4.16 1.35 -17.76
CA MET A 99 4.81 2.64 -17.48
C MET A 99 5.94 2.53 -16.46
N ALA A 100 5.68 1.82 -15.37
CA ALA A 100 6.64 1.71 -14.28
C ALA A 100 7.87 0.86 -14.62
N SER A 101 7.77 -0.04 -15.60
CA SER A 101 8.86 -0.93 -15.99
C SER A 101 10.14 -0.17 -16.41
N TRP A 102 10.02 1.07 -16.89
CA TRP A 102 11.17 1.90 -17.29
C TRP A 102 11.91 2.53 -16.12
N PHE A 103 11.26 2.58 -14.95
CA PHE A 103 11.76 3.21 -13.73
C PHE A 103 12.15 2.18 -12.67
N GLU A 104 11.80 0.91 -12.88
CA GLU A 104 12.24 -0.19 -12.03
C GLU A 104 13.75 -0.36 -12.22
N GLN A 105 14.50 -0.03 -11.17
CA GLN A 105 15.95 -0.22 -11.15
C GLN A 105 16.28 -1.71 -11.03
N GLU A 106 17.46 -2.11 -11.50
CA GLU A 106 17.99 -3.45 -11.18
C GLU A 106 18.15 -3.52 -9.66
N ASN A 107 17.31 -4.32 -9.02
CA ASN A 107 17.33 -4.46 -7.58
C ASN A 107 18.60 -5.21 -7.14
N LEU A 108 19.18 -4.80 -6.02
CA LEU A 108 20.28 -5.54 -5.42
C LEU A 108 19.81 -6.94 -5.00
N PRO A 109 20.65 -7.98 -5.17
CA PRO A 109 20.23 -9.33 -4.85
C PRO A 109 19.76 -9.46 -3.41
N THR A 110 18.56 -10.00 -3.21
CA THR A 110 18.05 -10.33 -1.88
C THR A 110 18.33 -11.80 -1.58
N GLU A 111 19.00 -12.08 -0.46
CA GLU A 111 19.17 -13.46 0.00
C GLU A 111 17.79 -14.06 0.35
N THR A 112 17.39 -15.07 -0.42
CA THR A 112 16.08 -15.73 -0.32
C THR A 112 16.24 -17.21 -0.02
N HIS A 113 15.24 -17.76 0.68
CA HIS A 113 15.21 -19.14 1.14
C HIS A 113 13.86 -19.78 0.86
N PHE A 114 13.86 -21.10 0.78
CA PHE A 114 12.66 -21.92 0.63
C PHE A 114 12.69 -23.08 1.62
N LEU A 115 11.60 -23.27 2.36
CA LEU A 115 11.41 -24.41 3.26
C LEU A 115 10.22 -25.25 2.78
N PRO A 116 10.45 -26.47 2.28
CA PRO A 116 9.38 -27.35 1.80
C PRO A 116 8.34 -27.62 2.89
N LEU A 117 7.06 -27.68 2.51
CA LEU A 117 5.95 -27.86 3.45
C LEU A 117 6.11 -29.13 4.31
N SER A 118 6.63 -30.22 3.73
CA SER A 118 6.90 -31.46 4.46
C SER A 118 7.97 -31.31 5.54
N GLU A 119 8.98 -30.47 5.31
CA GLU A 119 10.04 -30.20 6.31
C GLU A 119 9.53 -29.25 7.39
N LEU A 120 8.75 -28.25 6.97
CA LEU A 120 8.08 -27.30 7.85
C LEU A 120 7.22 -28.00 8.90
N VAL A 121 6.35 -28.92 8.48
CA VAL A 121 5.50 -29.71 9.40
C VAL A 121 6.34 -30.64 10.30
N LYS A 122 7.37 -31.31 9.74
CA LYS A 122 8.28 -32.18 10.52
C LYS A 122 9.06 -31.41 11.59
N SER A 123 9.41 -30.14 11.32
CA SER A 123 10.16 -29.31 12.26
C SER A 123 9.31 -28.80 13.43
N LYS A 124 7.99 -28.75 13.28
CA LYS A 124 7.04 -28.20 14.27
C LYS A 124 5.76 -29.05 14.41
N PRO A 125 5.85 -30.36 14.70
CA PRO A 125 4.69 -31.28 14.66
C PRO A 125 3.62 -30.95 15.71
N ASP A 126 4.00 -30.31 16.82
CA ASP A 126 3.06 -29.88 17.87
C ASP A 126 2.30 -28.59 17.53
N ARG A 127 2.75 -27.89 16.49
CA ARG A 127 2.18 -26.60 16.06
C ARG A 127 1.54 -26.66 14.69
N LEU A 128 1.97 -27.56 13.82
CA LEU A 128 1.59 -27.60 12.41
C LEU A 128 1.17 -29.01 12.00
N ARG A 129 0.08 -29.10 11.25
CA ARG A 129 -0.41 -30.35 10.66
C ARG A 129 -0.92 -30.08 9.25
N ILE A 130 -0.94 -31.11 8.42
CA ILE A 130 -1.48 -31.02 7.07
C ILE A 130 -2.51 -32.10 6.83
N GLU A 131 -3.52 -31.76 6.05
CA GLU A 131 -4.46 -32.72 5.48
C GLU A 131 -4.82 -32.32 4.04
N GLU A 132 -5.24 -33.27 3.23
CA GLU A 132 -5.74 -33.01 1.89
C GLU A 132 -7.26 -32.82 1.93
N ARG A 133 -7.75 -31.73 1.32
CA ARG A 133 -9.18 -31.43 1.25
C ARG A 133 -9.51 -30.74 -0.07
N LYS A 134 -10.73 -30.96 -0.59
CA LYS A 134 -11.27 -30.13 -1.68
C LYS A 134 -12.18 -29.05 -1.10
N ILE A 135 -11.95 -27.80 -1.50
CA ILE A 135 -12.79 -26.64 -1.14
C ILE A 135 -13.35 -26.08 -2.44
N ASN A 136 -14.68 -26.09 -2.60
CA ASN A 136 -15.36 -25.57 -3.80
C ASN A 136 -14.77 -26.08 -5.12
N SER A 137 -14.46 -27.38 -5.17
CA SER A 137 -13.80 -28.09 -6.30
C SER A 137 -12.32 -27.79 -6.54
N VAL A 138 -11.70 -26.90 -5.75
CA VAL A 138 -10.25 -26.68 -5.74
C VAL A 138 -9.59 -27.69 -4.81
N ALA A 139 -8.59 -28.42 -5.31
CA ALA A 139 -7.80 -29.33 -4.50
C ALA A 139 -6.76 -28.55 -3.68
N CYS A 140 -6.79 -28.72 -2.36
CA CYS A 140 -5.97 -27.97 -1.42
C CYS A 140 -5.26 -28.90 -0.43
N LEU A 141 -4.07 -28.47 0.00
CA LEU A 141 -3.49 -28.87 1.28
C LEU A 141 -3.98 -27.89 2.34
N ILE A 142 -4.57 -28.39 3.42
CA ILE A 142 -4.99 -27.57 4.55
C ILE A 142 -3.86 -27.59 5.56
N LEU A 143 -3.16 -26.47 5.71
CA LEU A 143 -2.19 -26.28 6.79
C LEU A 143 -2.95 -25.86 8.05
N GLN A 144 -3.03 -26.77 9.02
CA GLN A 144 -3.59 -26.49 10.33
C GLN A 144 -2.50 -25.93 11.25
N VAL A 145 -2.77 -24.78 11.85
CA VAL A 145 -1.84 -24.05 12.72
C VAL A 145 -2.43 -23.94 14.11
N LYS A 146 -1.70 -24.44 15.11
CA LYS A 146 -2.10 -24.38 16.51
C LYS A 146 -1.88 -22.97 17.06
N HIS A 147 -2.92 -22.41 17.66
CA HIS A 147 -2.86 -21.11 18.31
C HIS A 147 -1.83 -21.14 19.47
N PRO A 148 -0.98 -20.12 19.60
CA PRO A 148 0.09 -20.08 20.62
C PRO A 148 -0.40 -20.02 22.08
N ALA A 149 -1.62 -19.53 22.34
CA ALA A 149 -2.14 -19.33 23.71
C ALA A 149 -3.30 -20.25 24.11
N ASN A 150 -3.86 -21.01 23.16
CA ASN A 150 -5.01 -21.89 23.42
C ASN A 150 -4.93 -23.11 22.51
N ASP A 151 -5.70 -24.15 22.79
CA ASP A 151 -5.66 -25.41 22.02
C ASP A 151 -6.44 -25.37 20.70
N SER A 152 -6.84 -24.19 20.22
CA SER A 152 -7.53 -24.08 18.93
C SER A 152 -6.57 -24.23 17.75
N TRP A 153 -7.09 -24.79 16.66
CA TRP A 153 -6.41 -24.92 15.39
C TRP A 153 -7.11 -24.03 14.36
N GLN A 154 -6.33 -23.35 13.54
CA GLN A 154 -6.84 -22.56 12.41
C GLN A 154 -6.30 -23.13 11.10
N GLU A 155 -7.13 -23.08 10.07
CA GLU A 155 -6.87 -23.71 8.78
C GLU A 155 -6.43 -22.65 7.77
N ILE A 156 -5.32 -22.89 7.07
CA ILE A 156 -4.90 -22.11 5.91
C ILE A 156 -5.07 -23.02 4.68
N PRO A 157 -5.99 -22.72 3.75
CA PRO A 157 -6.16 -23.51 2.54
C PRO A 157 -5.08 -23.17 1.51
N LEU A 158 -4.20 -24.11 1.18
CA LEU A 158 -3.13 -23.95 0.20
C LEU A 158 -3.52 -24.69 -1.09
N PRO A 159 -3.91 -23.97 -2.17
CA PRO A 159 -4.23 -24.62 -3.44
C PRO A 159 -3.03 -25.41 -3.96
N THR A 160 -3.27 -26.62 -4.45
CA THR A 160 -2.24 -27.46 -5.09
C THR A 160 -1.74 -26.87 -6.41
N ASN A 161 -2.36 -25.79 -6.90
CA ASN A 161 -1.83 -25.00 -7.99
C ASN A 161 -0.65 -24.15 -7.48
N HIS A 162 0.57 -24.48 -7.94
CA HIS A 162 1.84 -23.80 -7.63
C HIS A 162 1.98 -22.41 -8.28
N ARG A 163 0.87 -21.68 -8.33
CA ARG A 163 0.74 -20.33 -8.88
C ARG A 163 0.00 -19.38 -7.94
N ILE A 164 -0.38 -19.87 -6.75
CA ILE A 164 -1.13 -19.12 -5.74
C ILE A 164 -0.41 -19.25 -4.41
N TRP A 165 0.03 -18.13 -3.86
CA TRP A 165 0.72 -18.09 -2.56
C TRP A 165 0.02 -17.13 -1.61
N HIS A 166 -0.22 -17.56 -0.38
CA HIS A 166 -0.66 -16.66 0.69
C HIS A 166 0.43 -15.64 1.02
N LYS A 167 0.04 -14.38 1.19
CA LYS A 167 0.89 -13.28 1.66
C LYS A 167 0.37 -12.73 2.98
N GLY A 168 1.17 -11.89 3.64
CA GLY A 168 0.75 -11.18 4.84
C GLY A 168 0.67 -12.08 6.08
N GLY A 169 -0.42 -11.95 6.85
CA GLY A 169 -0.57 -12.55 8.19
C GLY A 169 -0.27 -14.04 8.26
N PRO A 170 -0.96 -14.89 7.48
CA PRO A 170 -0.73 -16.33 7.51
C PRO A 170 0.72 -16.73 7.23
N ALA A 171 1.31 -16.21 6.15
CA ALA A 171 2.70 -16.53 5.78
C ALA A 171 3.71 -16.03 6.82
N ARG A 172 3.51 -14.82 7.37
CA ARG A 172 4.33 -14.25 8.45
C ARG A 172 4.29 -15.12 9.71
N THR A 173 3.10 -15.52 10.16
CA THR A 173 2.97 -16.37 11.36
C THR A 173 3.68 -17.71 11.20
N ILE A 174 3.62 -18.32 10.00
CA ILE A 174 4.35 -19.56 9.75
C ILE A 174 5.86 -19.34 9.87
N LEU A 175 6.39 -18.26 9.31
CA LEU A 175 7.81 -17.90 9.48
C LEU A 175 8.16 -17.66 10.96
N GLU A 176 7.32 -16.94 11.70
CA GLU A 176 7.50 -16.70 13.14
C GLU A 176 7.52 -17.98 13.96
N ILE A 177 6.67 -18.96 13.65
CA ILE A 177 6.64 -20.27 14.31
C ILE A 177 7.96 -21.03 14.03
N VAL A 178 8.41 -21.04 12.77
CA VAL A 178 9.64 -21.71 12.36
C VAL A 178 10.86 -21.06 13.03
N ALA A 179 10.89 -19.72 13.06
CA ALA A 179 11.94 -18.91 13.67
C ALA A 179 11.95 -18.91 15.21
N ASN A 180 10.95 -19.51 15.86
CA ASN A 180 10.73 -19.43 17.31
C ASN A 180 10.60 -17.98 17.82
N ALA A 181 9.91 -17.13 17.05
CA ALA A 181 9.61 -15.76 17.45
C ALA A 181 8.85 -15.71 18.79
N PRO A 182 8.90 -14.59 19.54
CA PRO A 182 8.11 -14.42 20.74
C PRO A 182 6.63 -14.74 20.53
N LEU A 183 6.02 -15.48 21.47
CA LEU A 183 4.61 -15.89 21.37
C LEU A 183 3.66 -14.70 21.23
N SER A 184 4.01 -13.54 21.79
CA SER A 184 3.24 -12.31 21.66
C SER A 184 3.09 -11.84 20.21
N MET A 185 4.12 -12.01 19.37
CA MET A 185 4.06 -11.67 17.94
C MET A 185 3.16 -12.67 17.20
N GLN A 186 3.37 -13.98 17.43
CA GLN A 186 2.57 -15.04 16.84
C GLN A 186 1.07 -14.89 17.16
N GLN A 187 0.73 -14.46 18.37
CA GLN A 187 -0.65 -14.30 18.83
C GLN A 187 -1.42 -13.18 18.11
N ASN A 188 -0.75 -12.11 17.68
CA ASN A 188 -1.43 -10.91 17.19
C ASN A 188 -1.97 -11.04 15.76
N GLU A 189 -1.62 -12.11 15.05
CA GLU A 189 -2.19 -12.44 13.74
C GLU A 189 -3.48 -13.26 13.83
N PHE A 190 -3.77 -13.84 15.00
CA PHE A 190 -4.93 -14.69 15.17
C PHE A 190 -6.17 -13.95 15.73
N PRO A 191 -7.37 -14.39 15.35
CA PRO A 191 -7.65 -15.31 14.24
C PRO A 191 -7.51 -14.63 12.88
N TRP A 192 -7.18 -15.41 11.84
CA TRP A 192 -7.23 -14.90 10.46
C TRP A 192 -8.68 -14.83 10.01
N HIS A 193 -9.11 -13.63 9.64
CA HIS A 193 -10.46 -13.37 9.13
C HIS A 193 -10.48 -13.23 7.61
N ASP A 194 -9.34 -12.87 7.03
CA ASP A 194 -9.10 -12.58 5.63
C ASP A 194 -7.85 -13.33 5.15
N PHE A 195 -7.91 -13.79 3.91
CA PHE A 195 -6.77 -14.36 3.21
C PHE A 195 -6.40 -13.47 2.04
N ASP A 196 -5.11 -13.14 1.99
CA ASP A 196 -4.49 -12.39 0.93
C ASP A 196 -3.56 -13.30 0.15
N VAL A 197 -3.53 -13.18 -1.18
CA VAL A 197 -2.65 -13.99 -2.02
C VAL A 197 -1.92 -13.17 -3.06
N VAL A 198 -0.77 -13.69 -3.49
CA VAL A 198 -0.10 -13.30 -4.72
C VAL A 198 -0.27 -14.42 -5.74
N ILE A 199 -0.54 -14.07 -6.99
CA ILE A 199 -0.73 -15.01 -8.09
C ILE A 199 0.21 -14.73 -9.26
N ALA A 200 0.72 -15.82 -9.83
CA ALA A 200 1.39 -15.85 -11.13
C ALA A 200 0.43 -16.45 -12.16
N GLY A 201 0.25 -15.85 -13.34
CA GLY A 201 -0.70 -16.34 -14.35
C GLY A 201 -2.00 -15.53 -14.50
N HIS A 202 -3.10 -16.18 -14.91
CA HIS A 202 -4.28 -15.55 -15.52
C HIS A 202 -5.59 -15.81 -14.73
N ASP A 203 -6.74 -15.53 -15.35
CA ASP A 203 -8.08 -15.57 -14.75
C ASP A 203 -8.44 -16.91 -14.07
N GLY A 204 -7.81 -18.02 -14.45
CA GLY A 204 -8.01 -19.33 -13.83
C GLY A 204 -7.54 -19.37 -12.37
N GLU A 205 -6.37 -18.78 -12.09
CA GLU A 205 -5.79 -18.68 -10.76
C GLU A 205 -6.61 -17.77 -9.85
N THR A 206 -7.10 -16.63 -10.36
CA THR A 206 -7.97 -15.71 -9.62
C THR A 206 -9.25 -16.41 -9.15
N ASN A 207 -9.91 -17.16 -10.03
CA ASN A 207 -11.13 -17.89 -9.67
C ASN A 207 -10.86 -18.97 -8.63
N ALA A 208 -9.72 -19.67 -8.72
CA ALA A 208 -9.33 -20.67 -7.73
C ALA A 208 -9.03 -20.03 -6.36
N ALA A 209 -8.38 -18.87 -6.31
CA ALA A 209 -8.14 -18.12 -5.08
C ALA A 209 -9.47 -17.69 -4.41
N ILE A 210 -10.39 -17.09 -5.16
CA ILE A 210 -11.70 -16.69 -4.63
C ILE A 210 -12.47 -17.91 -4.11
N ALA A 211 -12.41 -19.04 -4.83
CA ALA A 211 -13.10 -20.26 -4.43
C ALA A 211 -12.62 -20.84 -3.09
N ILE A 212 -11.39 -20.54 -2.65
CA ILE A 212 -10.87 -20.96 -1.34
C ILE A 212 -11.06 -19.91 -0.23
N GLY A 213 -11.78 -18.81 -0.51
CA GLY A 213 -12.13 -17.79 0.48
C GLY A 213 -11.15 -16.61 0.57
N VAL A 214 -10.34 -16.38 -0.46
CA VAL A 214 -9.51 -15.16 -0.59
C VAL A 214 -10.40 -13.96 -0.94
N ASP A 215 -10.15 -12.83 -0.29
CA ASP A 215 -10.86 -11.58 -0.60
C ASP A 215 -10.43 -11.08 -1.99
N PRO A 216 -11.36 -10.75 -2.91
CA PRO A 216 -11.01 -10.24 -4.23
C PRO A 216 -10.04 -9.04 -4.22
N ASP A 217 -10.08 -8.18 -3.19
CA ASP A 217 -9.16 -7.05 -3.03
C ASP A 217 -7.77 -7.45 -2.48
N GLY A 218 -7.69 -8.63 -1.85
CA GLY A 218 -6.48 -9.26 -1.32
C GLY A 218 -5.62 -9.95 -2.37
N ILE A 219 -6.13 -10.09 -3.61
CA ILE A 219 -5.44 -10.72 -4.74
C ILE A 219 -4.47 -9.74 -5.41
N GLU A 220 -3.20 -10.13 -5.44
CA GLU A 220 -2.14 -9.40 -6.10
C GLU A 220 -1.59 -10.17 -7.30
N HIS A 221 -1.60 -9.54 -8.48
CA HIS A 221 -1.02 -10.12 -9.69
C HIS A 221 0.47 -9.71 -9.82
N MET A 222 1.35 -10.67 -10.08
CA MET A 222 2.76 -10.37 -10.36
C MET A 222 3.02 -9.91 -11.79
N GLY A 223 2.11 -10.22 -12.73
CA GLY A 223 2.31 -9.98 -14.17
C GLY A 223 3.32 -10.93 -14.82
N GLU A 224 3.66 -12.03 -14.14
CA GLU A 224 4.60 -13.05 -14.58
C GLU A 224 3.95 -14.45 -14.52
N GLU A 225 4.48 -15.40 -15.29
CA GLU A 225 3.99 -16.79 -15.34
C GLU A 225 4.43 -17.64 -14.14
N ASN A 226 5.48 -17.22 -13.44
CA ASN A 226 6.06 -17.92 -12.28
C ASN A 226 6.34 -16.94 -11.14
N LEU A 227 6.61 -17.48 -9.94
CA LEU A 227 7.04 -16.67 -8.81
C LEU A 227 8.47 -16.15 -8.99
N ASN A 228 8.59 -14.83 -9.19
CA ASN A 228 9.83 -14.11 -8.97
C ASN A 228 9.86 -13.58 -7.54
N PHE A 229 10.32 -14.45 -6.63
CA PHE A 229 10.25 -14.17 -5.19
C PHE A 229 11.14 -13.00 -4.77
N GLU A 230 12.28 -12.81 -5.44
CA GLU A 230 13.17 -11.68 -5.21
C GLU A 230 12.46 -10.35 -5.53
N ARG A 231 11.89 -10.21 -6.74
CA ARG A 231 11.09 -9.05 -7.12
C ARG A 231 9.89 -8.83 -6.18
N TYR A 232 9.23 -9.92 -5.76
CA TYR A 232 8.16 -9.85 -4.76
C TYR A 232 8.64 -9.22 -3.44
N CYS A 233 9.83 -9.58 -2.98
CA CYS A 233 10.43 -9.04 -1.75
C CYS A 233 10.66 -7.53 -1.85
N HIS A 234 11.19 -7.04 -2.96
CA HIS A 234 11.44 -5.61 -3.19
C HIS A 234 10.14 -4.79 -3.22
N GLY A 235 9.04 -5.38 -3.72
CA GLY A 235 7.73 -4.73 -3.77
C GLY A 235 6.95 -4.71 -2.45
N ARG A 236 7.51 -5.26 -1.36
CA ARG A 236 6.87 -5.22 -0.03
C ARG A 236 7.08 -3.87 0.64
N ASP A 237 6.21 -3.58 1.60
CA ASP A 237 6.37 -2.40 2.45
C ASP A 237 7.41 -2.54 3.54
N THR A 238 7.43 -3.69 4.21
CA THR A 238 8.26 -3.95 5.38
C THR A 238 8.91 -5.31 5.26
N GLN A 239 10.08 -5.46 5.85
CA GLN A 239 10.89 -6.68 5.76
C GLN A 239 10.12 -7.93 6.24
N GLN A 240 9.33 -7.82 7.30
CA GLN A 240 8.47 -8.91 7.81
C GLN A 240 7.44 -9.45 6.80
N ASN A 241 7.13 -8.69 5.73
CA ASN A 241 6.20 -9.10 4.68
C ASN A 241 6.89 -9.75 3.47
N GLN A 242 8.23 -9.86 3.46
CA GLN A 242 9.01 -10.54 2.44
C GLN A 242 8.96 -12.07 2.62
N VAL A 243 7.74 -12.59 2.64
CA VAL A 243 7.39 -13.98 2.87
C VAL A 243 6.10 -14.32 2.11
N CYS A 244 6.04 -15.53 1.55
CA CYS A 244 4.80 -16.09 1.00
C CYS A 244 4.75 -17.61 1.22
N LEU A 245 3.54 -18.16 1.24
CA LEU A 245 3.27 -19.56 1.58
C LEU A 245 2.41 -20.21 0.50
N GLY A 246 2.95 -21.25 -0.15
CA GLY A 246 2.26 -22.08 -1.14
C GLY A 246 2.13 -23.53 -0.68
N ALA A 247 1.46 -24.36 -1.47
CA ALA A 247 1.32 -25.79 -1.18
C ALA A 247 2.66 -26.54 -1.19
N GLU A 248 3.66 -26.02 -1.90
CA GLU A 248 5.02 -26.54 -1.93
C GLU A 248 5.83 -26.19 -0.67
N GLY A 249 5.54 -25.07 -0.01
CA GLY A 249 6.32 -24.59 1.13
C GLY A 249 6.31 -23.08 1.34
N LEU A 250 7.22 -22.64 2.21
CA LEU A 250 7.39 -21.26 2.64
C LEU A 250 8.59 -20.63 1.94
N TYR A 251 8.37 -19.53 1.22
CA TYR A 251 9.41 -18.66 0.71
C TYR A 251 9.60 -17.48 1.64
N TYR A 252 10.84 -17.13 1.98
CA TYR A 252 11.15 -15.99 2.84
C TYR A 252 12.52 -15.40 2.50
N SER A 253 12.67 -14.09 2.71
CA SER A 253 13.97 -13.42 2.63
C SER A 253 14.73 -13.53 3.94
N GLN A 254 16.06 -13.40 3.90
CA GLN A 254 16.88 -13.30 5.10
C GLN A 254 16.47 -12.11 5.99
N PRO A 255 16.16 -10.90 5.46
CA PRO A 255 15.56 -9.82 6.25
C PRO A 255 14.24 -10.21 6.94
N ALA A 256 13.34 -10.94 6.28
CA ALA A 256 12.09 -11.39 6.90
C ALA A 256 12.36 -12.34 8.07
N LEU A 257 13.30 -13.27 7.93
CA LEU A 257 13.71 -14.17 9.00
C LEU A 257 14.27 -13.38 10.19
N MET A 258 15.14 -12.40 9.92
CA MET A 258 15.68 -11.54 10.98
C MET A 258 14.60 -10.72 11.68
N SER A 259 13.61 -10.20 10.95
CA SER A 259 12.44 -9.55 11.54
C SER A 259 11.62 -10.49 12.42
N ALA A 260 11.41 -11.74 11.99
CA ALA A 260 10.69 -12.75 12.77
C ALA A 260 11.44 -13.09 14.08
N ILE A 261 12.77 -13.23 14.03
CA ILE A 261 13.60 -13.54 15.20
C ILE A 261 13.64 -12.37 16.19
N THR A 262 13.84 -11.15 15.69
CA THR A 262 14.15 -9.98 16.53
C THR A 262 12.93 -9.13 16.88
N GLY A 263 11.83 -9.28 16.14
CA GLY A 263 10.70 -8.37 16.16
C GLY A 263 11.01 -6.97 15.62
N HIS A 264 12.18 -6.77 15.00
CA HIS A 264 12.59 -5.49 14.44
C HIS A 264 12.22 -5.40 12.97
N VAL A 265 11.58 -4.30 12.55
CA VAL A 265 11.12 -4.12 11.17
C VAL A 265 11.63 -2.82 10.56
N ASN A 266 12.02 -2.90 9.30
CA ASN A 266 12.32 -1.74 8.47
C ASN A 266 11.43 -1.69 7.24
N ILE A 267 11.31 -0.49 6.67
CA ILE A 267 10.67 -0.29 5.36
C ILE A 267 11.52 -0.98 4.30
N VAL A 268 10.90 -1.52 3.26
CA VAL A 268 11.55 -1.95 2.02
C VAL A 268 11.17 -0.91 0.98
N GLY A 269 9.92 -0.96 0.51
CA GLY A 269 9.23 0.15 -0.14
C GLY A 269 9.86 0.62 -1.44
N GLU A 270 10.60 -0.26 -2.12
CA GLU A 270 11.30 0.02 -3.37
C GLU A 270 10.33 0.17 -4.53
N TYR A 271 10.80 0.82 -5.59
CA TYR A 271 9.99 1.08 -6.76
C TYR A 271 9.94 -0.17 -7.66
N VAL A 272 8.85 -0.94 -7.55
CA VAL A 272 8.58 -2.15 -8.35
C VAL A 272 7.33 -1.95 -9.20
N ALA A 273 7.37 -2.32 -10.48
CA ALA A 273 6.33 -1.92 -11.43
C ALA A 273 4.91 -2.42 -11.08
N ASN A 274 4.77 -3.65 -10.58
CA ASN A 274 3.47 -4.19 -10.12
C ASN A 274 2.90 -3.49 -8.87
N LYS A 275 3.66 -2.59 -8.26
CA LYS A 275 3.27 -1.77 -7.10
C LYS A 275 3.31 -0.27 -7.34
N ALA A 276 3.80 0.18 -8.49
CA ALA A 276 4.05 1.59 -8.78
C ALA A 276 2.79 2.47 -8.65
N ILE A 277 1.61 1.96 -9.00
CA ILE A 277 0.33 2.69 -8.84
C ILE A 277 0.09 3.11 -7.38
N TYR A 278 0.59 2.33 -6.43
CA TYR A 278 0.46 2.64 -5.02
C TYR A 278 1.49 3.69 -4.59
N GLY A 279 2.61 3.85 -5.29
CA GLY A 279 3.72 4.74 -4.92
C GLY A 279 4.73 4.08 -3.99
N ILE A 280 5.77 4.82 -3.63
CA ILE A 280 6.90 4.35 -2.80
C ILE A 280 6.76 4.78 -1.34
N ASP A 281 7.31 4.00 -0.41
CA ASP A 281 7.26 4.28 1.03
C ASP A 281 8.51 5.01 1.56
N ARG A 282 9.52 5.20 0.70
CA ARG A 282 10.78 5.88 1.00
C ARG A 282 11.02 7.06 0.08
N MET A 283 11.86 7.96 0.54
CA MET A 283 12.46 9.06 -0.23
C MET A 283 13.93 9.17 0.13
N THR A 284 14.73 9.74 -0.76
CA THR A 284 16.13 10.05 -0.52
C THR A 284 16.27 11.57 -0.53
N ILE A 285 16.87 12.13 0.52
CA ILE A 285 17.18 13.56 0.64
C ILE A 285 18.61 13.67 1.13
N HIS A 286 19.46 14.40 0.39
CA HIS A 286 20.89 14.53 0.69
C HIS A 286 21.59 13.17 0.88
N GLY A 287 21.26 12.17 0.06
CA GLY A 287 21.78 10.80 0.15
C GLY A 287 21.26 9.97 1.32
N ILE A 288 20.33 10.48 2.13
CA ILE A 288 19.76 9.78 3.29
C ILE A 288 18.37 9.24 2.93
N GLY A 289 18.20 7.93 3.09
CA GLY A 289 16.91 7.26 2.94
C GLY A 289 15.98 7.54 4.13
N LEU A 290 14.92 8.28 3.88
CA LEU A 290 13.88 8.65 4.85
C LEU A 290 12.57 7.94 4.55
N ALA A 291 11.79 7.67 5.59
CA ALA A 291 10.43 7.16 5.43
C ALA A 291 9.50 8.28 4.96
N LYS A 292 8.67 8.04 3.94
CA LYS A 292 7.53 8.92 3.64
C LYS A 292 6.44 8.74 4.70
N GLN A 293 5.46 9.64 4.75
CA GLN A 293 4.34 9.59 5.71
C GLN A 293 3.65 8.22 5.74
N ARG A 294 3.44 7.62 4.55
CA ARG A 294 2.89 6.27 4.41
C ARG A 294 3.82 5.18 4.94
N GLY A 295 5.13 5.31 4.73
CA GLY A 295 6.12 4.38 5.29
C GLY A 295 6.13 4.41 6.82
N LEU A 296 6.13 5.62 7.41
CA LEU A 296 6.00 5.81 8.87
C LEU A 296 4.73 5.16 9.41
N MET A 297 3.60 5.34 8.72
CA MET A 297 2.34 4.70 9.06
C MET A 297 2.46 3.18 9.13
N ARG A 298 3.14 2.54 8.18
CA ARG A 298 3.31 1.08 8.16
C ARG A 298 4.16 0.58 9.34
N LEU A 299 5.21 1.30 9.71
CA LEU A 299 6.04 1.00 10.87
C LEU A 299 5.25 1.12 12.19
N VAL A 300 4.59 2.26 12.40
CA VAL A 300 3.75 2.52 13.58
C VAL A 300 2.62 1.51 13.70
N LYS A 301 1.99 1.15 12.57
CA LYS A 301 0.94 0.13 12.51
C LYS A 301 1.44 -1.23 12.97
N ALA A 302 2.60 -1.67 12.46
CA ALA A 302 3.16 -2.99 12.79
C ALA A 302 3.42 -3.13 14.30
N VAL A 303 4.05 -2.13 14.92
CA VAL A 303 4.33 -2.15 16.36
C VAL A 303 3.06 -1.97 17.20
N THR A 304 2.15 -1.10 16.79
CA THR A 304 0.88 -0.89 17.52
C THR A 304 0.01 -2.15 17.54
N GLU A 305 -0.09 -2.83 16.39
CA GLU A 305 -0.80 -4.11 16.25
C GLU A 305 -0.04 -5.27 16.92
N GLY A 306 1.22 -5.07 17.32
CA GLY A 306 2.06 -6.07 17.98
C GLY A 306 2.60 -7.16 17.04
N LYS A 307 2.62 -6.87 15.74
CA LYS A 307 3.20 -7.69 14.67
C LYS A 307 4.72 -7.52 14.59
N ALA A 308 5.20 -6.40 15.11
CA ALA A 308 6.59 -6.11 15.37
C ALA A 308 6.74 -5.58 16.79
N LEU A 309 7.97 -5.59 17.30
CA LEU A 309 8.35 -5.07 18.61
C LEU A 309 8.99 -3.67 18.49
N SER A 310 9.73 -3.41 17.41
CA SER A 310 10.38 -2.10 17.19
C SER A 310 10.69 -1.83 15.73
N PHE A 311 11.10 -0.59 15.45
CA PHE A 311 11.67 -0.16 14.16
C PHE A 311 12.73 0.93 14.39
N ASP A 312 13.56 1.17 13.37
CA ASP A 312 14.52 2.26 13.37
C ASP A 312 13.87 3.55 12.84
N TYR A 313 14.18 4.66 13.49
CA TYR A 313 13.70 5.99 13.14
C TYR A 313 14.84 6.99 13.18
N LEU A 314 15.09 7.63 12.04
CA LEU A 314 16.03 8.74 11.93
C LEU A 314 15.40 10.01 12.51
N PRO A 315 16.04 10.74 13.42
CA PRO A 315 15.50 12.01 13.90
C PRO A 315 15.21 13.00 12.76
N LEU A 316 15.97 12.95 11.65
CA LEU A 316 15.71 13.73 10.43
C LEU A 316 14.29 13.52 9.87
N ASN A 317 13.71 12.34 10.07
CA ASN A 317 12.34 12.02 9.64
C ASN A 317 11.25 12.82 10.39
N SER A 318 11.59 13.48 11.51
CA SER A 318 10.65 14.34 12.27
C SER A 318 10.21 15.58 11.51
N ASN A 319 10.97 16.00 10.49
CA ASN A 319 10.57 17.06 9.56
C ASN A 319 9.34 16.68 8.71
N PHE A 320 8.98 15.39 8.68
CA PHE A 320 7.88 14.86 7.88
C PHE A 320 6.79 14.32 8.80
N ASP A 321 5.76 15.14 9.06
CA ASP A 321 4.62 14.74 9.88
C ASP A 321 3.87 13.56 9.20
N MET A 322 3.41 12.57 9.97
CA MET A 322 2.58 11.48 9.43
C MET A 322 1.26 11.95 8.78
N GLY A 323 0.81 13.16 9.10
CA GLY A 323 -0.31 13.86 8.48
C GLY A 323 -1.61 13.06 8.50
N VAL A 324 -2.25 12.97 7.34
CA VAL A 324 -3.51 12.24 7.16
C VAL A 324 -3.41 10.75 7.54
N TYR A 325 -2.21 10.15 7.52
CA TYR A 325 -2.04 8.74 7.80
C TYR A 325 -2.27 8.36 9.27
N VAL A 326 -2.15 9.30 10.21
CA VAL A 326 -2.60 9.11 11.59
C VAL A 326 -4.13 8.92 11.65
N LEU A 327 -4.90 9.66 10.83
CA LEU A 327 -6.35 9.51 10.72
C LEU A 327 -6.73 8.17 10.09
N PHE A 328 -5.99 7.73 9.06
CA PHE A 328 -6.17 6.41 8.44
C PHE A 328 -6.03 5.27 9.46
N LEU A 329 -5.01 5.30 10.32
CA LEU A 329 -4.84 4.30 11.38
C LEU A 329 -5.98 4.33 12.40
N ALA A 330 -6.35 5.53 12.86
CA ALA A 330 -7.45 5.69 13.80
C ALA A 330 -8.77 5.14 13.24
N LYS A 331 -9.07 5.43 11.97
CA LYS A 331 -10.22 4.87 11.25
C LYS A 331 -10.13 3.36 11.12
N ARG A 332 -8.97 2.82 10.72
CA ARG A 332 -8.78 1.36 10.59
C ARG A 332 -9.07 0.65 11.92
N TRP A 333 -8.69 1.26 13.03
CA TRP A 333 -8.90 0.66 14.34
C TRP A 333 -10.25 0.97 14.96
N SER A 334 -11.04 1.91 14.42
CA SER A 334 -12.33 2.29 14.99
C SER A 334 -13.38 1.19 14.92
N ALA A 335 -13.25 0.28 13.96
CA ALA A 335 -14.08 -0.92 13.83
C ALA A 335 -13.72 -2.03 14.83
N ASN A 336 -12.67 -1.86 15.66
CA ASN A 336 -12.16 -2.89 16.56
C ASN A 336 -12.36 -2.52 18.04
N GLU A 337 -12.67 -3.51 18.88
CA GLU A 337 -12.80 -3.35 20.35
C GLU A 337 -11.50 -2.83 21.02
N LYS A 338 -10.35 -3.02 20.38
CA LYS A 338 -9.03 -2.62 20.88
C LYS A 338 -8.67 -1.14 20.60
N LEU A 339 -9.62 -0.33 20.12
CA LEU A 339 -9.37 1.07 19.72
C LEU A 339 -8.63 1.89 20.79
N PRO A 340 -9.08 1.94 22.07
CA PRO A 340 -8.41 2.77 23.08
C PRO A 340 -6.94 2.43 23.24
N LYS A 341 -6.64 1.14 23.41
CA LYS A 341 -5.27 0.66 23.59
C LYS A 341 -4.39 0.93 22.36
N ARG A 342 -4.93 0.79 21.15
CA ARG A 342 -4.17 1.05 19.91
C ARG A 342 -3.85 2.54 19.74
N LEU A 343 -4.79 3.42 20.04
CA LEU A 343 -4.55 4.86 19.97
C LEU A 343 -3.58 5.36 21.04
N GLN A 344 -3.63 4.81 22.27
CA GLN A 344 -2.64 5.11 23.30
C GLN A 344 -1.22 4.64 22.91
N LYS A 345 -1.09 3.43 22.35
CA LYS A 345 0.19 2.94 21.81
C LYS A 345 0.69 3.84 20.68
N MET A 346 -0.17 4.22 19.74
CA MET A 346 0.18 5.11 18.64
C MET A 346 0.71 6.44 19.19
N TYR A 347 0.02 7.05 20.16
CA TYR A 347 0.48 8.28 20.81
C TYR A 347 1.87 8.13 21.43
N TYR A 348 2.10 7.05 22.17
CA TYR A 348 3.40 6.76 22.79
C TYR A 348 4.55 6.63 21.76
N LEU A 349 4.27 6.00 20.62
CA LEU A 349 5.25 5.89 19.52
C LEU A 349 5.48 7.26 18.86
N LEU A 350 4.42 8.03 18.60
CA LEU A 350 4.51 9.37 18.03
C LEU A 350 5.31 10.32 18.92
N GLN A 351 5.20 10.21 20.25
CA GLN A 351 6.01 10.99 21.19
C GLN A 351 7.51 10.69 21.02
N GLN A 352 7.89 9.42 20.94
CA GLN A 352 9.29 9.04 20.71
C GLN A 352 9.81 9.50 19.34
N MET A 353 8.95 9.54 18.34
CA MET A 353 9.27 10.01 16.99
C MET A 353 9.35 11.55 16.87
N GLY A 354 9.01 12.30 17.91
CA GLY A 354 8.93 13.77 17.85
C GLY A 354 7.75 14.28 17.02
N GLN A 355 6.71 13.46 16.84
CA GLN A 355 5.53 13.75 16.00
C GLN A 355 4.36 14.35 16.81
N VAL A 356 4.56 14.56 18.11
CA VAL A 356 3.61 15.22 19.02
C VAL A 356 4.09 16.65 19.28
N ARG A 357 3.27 17.64 18.92
CA ARG A 357 3.60 19.07 19.05
C ARG A 357 3.48 19.52 20.51
N GLU A 358 4.17 20.60 20.85
CA GLU A 358 4.04 21.22 22.18
C GLU A 358 2.57 21.57 22.49
N GLY A 359 2.10 21.17 23.67
CA GLY A 359 0.70 21.36 24.10
C GLY A 359 -0.26 20.23 23.73
N GLU A 360 0.17 19.25 22.92
CA GLU A 360 -0.58 18.01 22.70
C GLU A 360 -0.28 17.02 23.84
N ASN A 361 -1.28 16.77 24.68
CA ASN A 361 -1.23 15.95 25.89
C ASN A 361 -1.85 14.56 25.68
N ASP A 362 -2.68 14.37 24.64
CA ASP A 362 -3.24 13.08 24.28
C ASP A 362 -3.43 12.89 22.77
N ILE A 363 -3.78 11.66 22.39
CA ILE A 363 -3.97 11.27 21.00
C ILE A 363 -5.10 12.02 20.29
N PHE A 364 -6.12 12.48 21.02
CA PHE A 364 -7.24 13.19 20.40
C PHE A 364 -6.82 14.58 19.95
N GLN A 365 -5.89 15.23 20.65
CA GLN A 365 -5.33 16.51 20.21
C GLN A 365 -4.51 16.36 18.93
N VAL A 366 -3.70 15.30 18.82
CA VAL A 366 -2.98 14.95 17.59
C VAL A 366 -3.97 14.68 16.44
N LEU A 367 -5.03 13.90 16.69
CA LEU A 367 -6.06 13.60 15.70
C LEU A 367 -6.86 14.85 15.28
N GLU A 368 -7.19 15.73 16.22
CA GLU A 368 -7.87 17.00 15.97
C GLU A 368 -7.03 17.89 15.06
N ARG A 369 -5.73 18.04 15.35
CA ARG A 369 -4.79 18.76 14.49
C ARG A 369 -4.73 18.16 13.09
N ALA A 370 -4.48 16.85 12.99
CA ALA A 370 -4.36 16.17 11.71
C ALA A 370 -5.62 16.34 10.85
N HIS A 371 -6.82 16.30 11.45
CA HIS A 371 -8.08 16.52 10.73
C HIS A 371 -8.39 18.00 10.43
N LEU A 372 -7.89 18.94 11.23
CA LEU A 372 -7.97 20.37 10.90
C LEU A 372 -7.13 20.68 9.66
N GLU A 373 -5.94 20.08 9.58
CA GLU A 373 -5.04 20.19 8.43
C GLU A 373 -5.58 19.40 7.21
N ASN A 374 -6.36 18.34 7.43
CA ASN A 374 -6.92 17.46 6.38
C ASN A 374 -8.45 17.28 6.51
N PRO A 375 -9.26 18.34 6.35
CA PRO A 375 -10.71 18.28 6.61
C PRO A 375 -11.48 17.48 5.56
N PHE A 376 -10.86 17.12 4.44
CA PHE A 376 -11.42 16.24 3.41
C PHE A 376 -11.47 14.77 3.84
N PHE A 377 -10.68 14.36 4.84
CA PHE A 377 -10.67 12.98 5.32
C PHE A 377 -12.05 12.61 5.87
N ASP A 378 -12.61 11.51 5.36
CA ASP A 378 -13.94 11.05 5.74
C ASP A 378 -13.85 9.74 6.51
N PHE A 379 -14.14 9.81 7.81
CA PHE A 379 -14.18 8.65 8.70
C PHE A 379 -15.29 7.65 8.34
N ASP A 380 -16.34 8.08 7.64
CA ASP A 380 -17.48 7.24 7.27
C ASP A 380 -17.36 6.69 5.83
N SER A 381 -16.33 7.08 5.08
CA SER A 381 -16.12 6.56 3.73
C SER A 381 -15.73 5.08 3.76
N GLU A 382 -16.44 4.24 3.01
CA GLU A 382 -16.05 2.84 2.79
C GLU A 382 -15.94 2.63 1.28
N VAL A 383 -14.90 1.90 0.85
CA VAL A 383 -14.85 1.36 -0.51
C VAL A 383 -15.78 0.15 -0.49
N ARG A 384 -17.01 0.33 -0.99
CA ARG A 384 -18.07 -0.67 -0.85
C ARG A 384 -18.24 -1.55 -2.08
N PHE A 385 -17.80 -1.07 -3.25
CA PHE A 385 -18.09 -1.73 -4.52
C PHE A 385 -16.87 -1.79 -5.45
N PRO A 386 -16.76 -2.80 -6.33
CA PRO A 386 -15.68 -2.90 -7.32
C PRO A 386 -15.49 -1.64 -8.19
N ILE A 387 -16.57 -0.92 -8.50
CA ILE A 387 -16.50 0.36 -9.23
C ILE A 387 -15.72 1.43 -8.47
N ASP A 388 -15.80 1.44 -7.14
CA ASP A 388 -15.08 2.40 -6.30
C ASP A 388 -13.56 2.12 -6.30
N VAL A 389 -13.17 0.86 -6.44
CA VAL A 389 -11.76 0.45 -6.65
C VAL A 389 -11.23 1.01 -7.96
N VAL A 390 -11.99 0.89 -9.06
CA VAL A 390 -11.61 1.45 -10.37
C VAL A 390 -11.48 2.97 -10.29
N ARG A 391 -12.45 3.66 -9.69
CA ARG A 391 -12.40 5.11 -9.46
C ARG A 391 -11.18 5.52 -8.65
N TRP A 392 -10.87 4.79 -7.58
CA TRP A 392 -9.67 5.05 -6.78
C TRP A 392 -8.38 4.81 -7.56
N LYS A 393 -8.26 3.68 -8.28
CA LYS A 393 -7.10 3.38 -9.14
C LYS A 393 -6.92 4.41 -10.25
N SER A 394 -8.00 4.95 -10.81
CA SER A 394 -7.93 6.01 -11.83
C SER A 394 -7.24 7.29 -11.31
N ARG A 395 -7.48 7.66 -10.05
CA ARG A 395 -6.78 8.79 -9.41
C ARG A 395 -5.31 8.46 -9.12
N LYS A 396 -5.02 7.20 -8.80
CA LYS A 396 -3.66 6.73 -8.49
C LYS A 396 -2.77 6.66 -9.73
N ILE A 397 -3.28 6.18 -10.86
CA ILE A 397 -2.50 6.16 -12.11
C ILE A 397 -2.17 7.57 -12.60
N VAL A 398 -3.07 8.54 -12.41
CA VAL A 398 -2.77 9.95 -12.72
C VAL A 398 -1.61 10.50 -11.87
N LYS A 399 -1.59 10.18 -10.56
CA LYS A 399 -0.47 10.54 -9.67
C LYS A 399 0.82 9.81 -10.06
N GLN A 400 0.72 8.57 -10.52
CA GLN A 400 1.85 7.82 -11.05
C GLN A 400 2.45 8.51 -12.28
N ILE A 401 1.62 8.88 -13.27
CA ILE A 401 2.04 9.58 -14.48
C ILE A 401 2.79 10.88 -14.13
N ASP A 402 2.23 11.70 -13.22
CA ASP A 402 2.90 12.95 -12.78
C ASP A 402 4.24 12.69 -12.11
N ARG A 403 4.32 11.69 -11.23
CA ARG A 403 5.56 11.33 -10.51
C ARG A 403 6.64 10.85 -11.47
N GLU A 404 6.30 9.97 -12.41
CA GLU A 404 7.24 9.40 -13.38
C GLU A 404 7.69 10.41 -14.42
N PHE A 405 6.78 11.28 -14.88
CA PHE A 405 7.15 12.43 -15.68
C PHE A 405 8.17 13.29 -14.93
N ALA A 406 7.88 13.58 -13.67
CA ALA A 406 8.75 14.42 -12.88
C ALA A 406 10.11 13.77 -12.59
N TRP A 407 10.16 12.45 -12.41
CA TRP A 407 11.40 11.67 -12.32
C TRP A 407 12.19 11.72 -13.65
N LYS A 408 11.54 11.41 -14.76
CA LYS A 408 12.17 11.37 -16.09
C LYS A 408 12.86 12.68 -16.47
N PHE A 409 12.24 13.80 -16.12
CA PHE A 409 12.71 15.14 -16.47
C PHE A 409 13.42 15.88 -15.32
N GLY A 410 13.77 15.17 -14.24
CA GLY A 410 14.63 15.71 -13.17
C GLY A 410 14.03 16.89 -12.41
N PHE A 411 12.73 16.86 -12.12
CA PHE A 411 12.09 17.90 -11.32
C PHE A 411 12.57 17.80 -9.86
N PRO A 412 13.17 18.86 -9.30
CA PRO A 412 13.69 18.84 -7.94
C PRO A 412 12.55 18.73 -6.93
N THR A 413 12.85 18.13 -5.77
CA THR A 413 12.00 18.29 -4.59
C THR A 413 12.03 19.73 -4.12
N VAL A 414 10.86 20.25 -3.78
CA VAL A 414 10.71 21.55 -3.09
C VAL A 414 10.85 21.43 -1.57
N LEU A 415 11.34 20.29 -1.07
CA LEU A 415 11.51 20.03 0.35
C LEU A 415 12.85 20.59 0.81
N ASP A 416 12.81 21.72 1.51
CA ASP A 416 13.96 22.22 2.26
C ASP A 416 13.99 21.52 3.62
N VAL A 417 15.04 20.73 3.88
CA VAL A 417 15.18 19.96 5.11
C VAL A 417 16.34 20.49 5.92
N GLN A 418 16.03 21.06 7.08
CA GLN A 418 17.05 21.50 8.03
C GLN A 418 17.78 20.28 8.60
N ARG A 419 19.12 20.35 8.60
CA ARG A 419 20.01 19.32 9.14
C ARG A 419 20.53 19.72 10.53
N ASP A 420 20.50 18.77 11.45
CA ASP A 420 21.07 18.90 12.79
C ASP A 420 22.12 17.79 13.03
N PRO A 421 23.20 18.03 13.78
CA PRO A 421 24.20 17.00 14.05
C PRO A 421 23.60 15.72 14.67
N GLY A 422 23.80 14.58 14.02
CA GLY A 422 23.32 13.26 14.48
C GLY A 422 21.88 12.92 14.08
N ASP A 423 21.25 13.74 13.23
CA ASP A 423 19.90 13.49 12.69
C ASP A 423 19.81 12.27 11.75
N ASP A 424 20.96 11.75 11.32
CA ASP A 424 21.17 10.59 10.47
C ASP A 424 21.52 9.30 11.26
N ILE A 425 21.54 9.38 12.59
CA ILE A 425 21.77 8.23 13.47
C ILE A 425 20.42 7.64 13.87
N PRO A 426 20.12 6.38 13.52
CA PRO A 426 18.83 5.77 13.83
C PRO A 426 18.65 5.57 15.33
N SER A 427 17.46 5.94 15.79
CA SER A 427 16.96 5.65 17.14
C SER A 427 15.96 4.50 17.07
N ARG A 428 15.99 3.60 18.05
CA ARG A 428 15.05 2.48 18.12
C ARG A 428 13.74 2.96 18.77
N ILE A 429 12.64 2.87 18.03
CA ILE A 429 11.30 3.19 18.52
C ILE A 429 10.59 1.88 18.90
N SER A 430 9.97 1.84 20.07
CA SER A 430 9.30 0.63 20.59
C SER A 430 8.18 0.95 21.58
N LEU A 431 7.49 -0.09 22.06
CA LEU A 431 6.54 0.03 23.18
C LEU A 431 7.19 -0.30 24.53
N ASP A 432 8.51 -0.34 24.63
CA ASP A 432 9.21 -0.61 25.88
C ASP A 432 8.91 0.54 26.87
N GLY A 433 8.40 0.19 28.06
CA GLY A 433 7.97 1.17 29.06
C GLY A 433 6.55 1.73 28.87
N PHE A 434 5.83 1.35 27.81
CA PHE A 434 4.43 1.72 27.63
C PHE A 434 3.53 1.03 28.67
N ASN A 435 2.77 1.82 29.41
CA ASN A 435 1.73 1.34 30.30
C ASN A 435 0.38 1.93 29.86
N PRO A 436 -0.62 1.10 29.52
CA PRO A 436 -1.92 1.61 29.11
C PRO A 436 -2.63 2.29 30.28
N SER A 437 -3.29 3.42 30.01
CA SER A 437 -4.20 4.04 30.97
C SER A 437 -5.43 3.15 31.16
N PRO A 438 -5.88 2.91 32.41
CA PRO A 438 -7.04 2.07 32.69
C PRO A 438 -8.39 2.75 32.38
N ASP A 439 -8.41 4.06 32.13
CA ASP A 439 -9.66 4.81 31.89
C ASP A 439 -10.13 4.71 30.43
N GLU A 440 -10.73 3.57 30.09
CA GLU A 440 -11.31 3.33 28.76
C GLU A 440 -12.64 4.09 28.55
N THR A 441 -13.34 4.50 29.62
CA THR A 441 -14.65 5.16 29.51
C THR A 441 -14.51 6.60 29.03
N ASP A 442 -13.58 7.38 29.61
CA ASP A 442 -13.22 8.72 29.11
C ASP A 442 -12.78 8.67 27.64
N PHE A 443 -12.06 7.61 27.27
CA PHE A 443 -11.56 7.41 25.92
C PHE A 443 -12.68 7.30 24.88
N ILE A 444 -13.72 6.52 25.17
CA ILE A 444 -14.87 6.34 24.27
C ILE A 444 -15.65 7.65 24.11
N GLU A 445 -15.83 8.41 25.20
CA GLU A 445 -16.48 9.73 25.18
C GLU A 445 -15.73 10.70 24.25
N LYS A 446 -14.41 10.81 24.44
CA LYS A 446 -13.53 11.67 23.62
C LYS A 446 -13.55 11.26 22.14
N TRP A 447 -13.57 9.96 21.84
CA TRP A 447 -13.68 9.47 20.47
C TRP A 447 -14.99 9.90 19.80
N LYS A 448 -16.13 9.79 20.49
CA LYS A 448 -17.42 10.25 19.97
C LYS A 448 -17.41 11.75 19.69
N ILE A 449 -16.85 12.55 20.59
CA ILE A 449 -16.72 14.01 20.42
C ILE A 449 -15.87 14.32 19.18
N PHE A 450 -14.70 13.68 19.07
CA PHE A 450 -13.79 13.84 17.93
C PHE A 450 -14.48 13.49 16.61
N ILE A 451 -15.15 12.34 16.51
CA ILE A 451 -15.83 11.90 15.28
C ILE A 451 -16.93 12.88 14.86
N ASN A 452 -17.74 13.36 15.80
CA ASN A 452 -18.80 14.33 15.49
C ASN A 452 -18.25 15.67 14.97
N ARG A 453 -17.13 16.14 15.53
CA ARG A 453 -16.43 17.33 15.04
C ARG A 453 -15.83 17.10 13.66
N SER A 454 -15.19 15.96 13.44
CA SER A 454 -14.62 15.56 12.15
C SER A 454 -15.70 15.50 11.07
N ARG A 455 -16.83 14.82 11.31
CA ARG A 455 -17.99 14.82 10.40
C ARG A 455 -18.47 16.21 10.05
N SER A 456 -18.54 17.11 11.03
CA SER A 456 -18.95 18.50 10.83
C SER A 456 -17.95 19.27 9.95
N ARG A 457 -16.64 19.03 10.10
CA ARG A 457 -15.59 19.61 9.25
C ARG A 457 -15.66 19.04 7.83
N THR A 458 -15.74 17.73 7.67
CA THR A 458 -15.85 17.07 6.36
C THR A 458 -17.09 17.54 5.61
N ALA A 459 -18.24 17.68 6.29
CA ALA A 459 -19.46 18.20 5.68
C ALA A 459 -19.33 19.66 5.21
N LYS A 460 -18.53 20.49 5.90
CA LYS A 460 -18.20 21.85 5.45
C LYS A 460 -17.27 21.81 4.24
N GLN A 461 -16.22 20.99 4.27
CA GLN A 461 -15.27 20.84 3.17
C GLN A 461 -15.94 20.37 1.88
N LYS A 462 -16.85 19.39 1.97
CA LYS A 462 -17.62 18.87 0.82
C LYS A 462 -18.52 19.91 0.12
N ARG A 463 -18.77 21.06 0.75
CA ARG A 463 -19.54 22.17 0.15
C ARG A 463 -18.66 23.16 -0.61
N ILE A 464 -17.34 23.06 -0.48
CA ILE A 464 -16.40 23.88 -1.23
C ILE A 464 -16.34 23.30 -2.64
N ASP A 465 -16.66 24.12 -3.64
CA ASP A 465 -16.53 23.73 -5.04
C ASP A 465 -15.05 23.76 -5.43
N THR A 466 -14.41 22.59 -5.34
CA THR A 466 -13.02 22.40 -5.77
C THR A 466 -12.99 21.88 -7.20
N THR A 467 -12.07 22.40 -8.01
CA THR A 467 -11.88 21.89 -9.37
C THR A 467 -11.38 20.44 -9.32
N PRO A 468 -11.62 19.63 -10.36
CA PRO A 468 -11.07 18.28 -10.46
C PRO A 468 -9.55 18.21 -10.27
N TYR A 469 -8.85 19.20 -10.79
CA TYR A 469 -7.40 19.34 -10.60
C TYR A 469 -7.06 19.50 -9.12
N ASP A 470 -7.73 20.40 -8.41
CA ASP A 470 -7.49 20.66 -6.99
C ASP A 470 -7.80 19.43 -6.14
N ARG A 471 -8.81 18.64 -6.49
CA ARG A 471 -9.13 17.38 -5.79
C ARG A 471 -8.06 16.30 -5.94
N ILE A 472 -7.30 16.31 -7.04
CA ILE A 472 -6.29 15.30 -7.33
C ILE A 472 -4.91 15.75 -6.84
N PHE A 473 -4.54 17.00 -7.15
CA PHE A 473 -3.21 17.57 -6.97
C PHE A 473 -3.13 18.71 -5.94
N GLY A 474 -4.26 19.26 -5.49
CA GLY A 474 -4.30 20.37 -4.54
C GLY A 474 -4.15 19.97 -3.07
N GLU A 475 -4.30 18.68 -2.74
CA GLU A 475 -4.53 18.24 -1.34
C GLU A 475 -3.48 17.28 -0.74
N ASN A 476 -2.29 17.07 -1.31
CA ASN A 476 -1.24 16.29 -0.61
C ASN A 476 0.20 16.66 -0.99
N LEU A 477 1.02 16.95 0.03
CA LEU A 477 2.49 17.05 -0.06
C LEU A 477 3.15 15.74 -0.52
N ASP A 478 2.46 14.59 -0.45
CA ASP A 478 2.95 13.28 -0.93
C ASP A 478 3.42 13.30 -2.41
N ASP A 479 2.82 14.17 -3.23
CA ASP A 479 3.10 14.26 -4.68
C ASP A 479 4.30 15.17 -5.02
N LEU A 480 4.88 15.86 -4.03
CA LEU A 480 6.04 16.75 -4.19
C LEU A 480 7.37 16.10 -3.81
N ILE A 481 7.34 14.83 -3.39
CA ILE A 481 8.51 14.10 -2.90
C ILE A 481 9.09 13.21 -4.00
N LEU A 482 9.97 13.80 -4.82
CA LEU A 482 10.81 13.09 -5.77
C LEU A 482 12.19 12.82 -5.15
N LEU A 483 12.95 11.92 -5.76
CA LEU A 483 14.24 11.50 -5.24
C LEU A 483 15.29 12.51 -5.71
N GLU A 484 16.03 13.12 -4.79
CA GLU A 484 17.40 13.54 -5.12
C GLU A 484 18.26 12.27 -5.00
N GLU A 485 18.97 11.93 -6.08
CA GLU A 485 20.04 10.92 -6.03
C GLU A 485 21.21 11.40 -5.19
#